data_AF-A0A6A6GMT8-F1
#
_entry.id   AF-A0A6A6GMT8-F1
#
_cell.length_a   1.000
_cell.length_b   1.000
_cell.length_c   1.000
_cell.angle_alpha   90.00
_cell.angle_beta   90.00
_cell.angle_gamma   90.00
#
_symmetry.space_group_name_H-M   'P 1'
#
loop_
_entity.id
_entity.type
_entity.pdbx_description
1 polymer ?
#
loop_
_entity_poly.entity_id
_entity_poly.type
_entity_poly.pdbx_seq_one_letter_code
_entity_poly.pdbx_strand_id
1 'polypeptide(L)'
;MTNLLIRLWEGSWAPDAINPDPTNDSYADPDKIRTINHHGKYFNLSTRHIVDPSPQRTPFLFQAGTSAAGSAFAATHAEAIFVSSHSPSVLRPKVDNIRKLAAEQGRDPRSIKFFATFTPIIGRTDEEAKAKFEELKKYASVEGGLVLFSGWTGIDISKIPLDKKITADDSTEAHKVTSILDGFTTTSEEVPEWTPRVVAEKAAFGGLGPLGVGSPAKVADELERWIEVGDLDGFNIGHVDTPGTFEDVVDRLIPELQRRGLYPLKQEDGLTAREKIYGKGQAGLRDDHTGSRYKYDVYKEDPPYVGQEDSKTVV
;
A
#
# COMPACT_ATOMS: atom_id res chain seq x y z
N MET A 1 -6.19 9.45 14.43
CA MET A 1 -7.24 8.48 14.04
C MET A 1 -6.77 7.04 14.20
N THR A 2 -5.68 6.60 13.54
CA THR A 2 -5.20 5.20 13.58
C THR A 2 -4.98 4.63 14.99
N ASN A 3 -4.23 5.34 15.85
CA ASN A 3 -4.01 4.87 17.23
C ASN A 3 -5.30 4.73 18.04
N LEU A 4 -6.29 5.60 17.80
CA LEU A 4 -7.57 5.52 18.50
C LEU A 4 -8.35 4.26 18.08
N LEU A 5 -8.40 3.96 16.79
CA LEU A 5 -9.07 2.75 16.30
C LEU A 5 -8.39 1.49 16.82
N ILE A 6 -7.05 1.44 16.78
CA ILE A 6 -6.29 0.30 17.31
C ILE A 6 -6.55 0.11 18.81
N ARG A 7 -6.64 1.18 19.61
CA ARG A 7 -7.04 1.06 21.03
C ARG A 7 -8.41 0.43 21.22
N LEU A 8 -9.39 0.78 20.37
CA LEU A 8 -10.73 0.18 20.43
C LEU A 8 -10.69 -1.30 20.05
N TRP A 9 -10.02 -1.66 18.95
CA TRP A 9 -9.94 -3.04 18.45
C TRP A 9 -9.12 -3.98 19.35
N GLU A 10 -7.99 -3.50 19.87
CA GLU A 10 -7.06 -4.33 20.64
C GLU A 10 -7.34 -4.28 22.14
N GLY A 11 -7.79 -3.13 22.65
CA GLY A 11 -7.78 -2.83 24.07
C GLY A 11 -9.13 -2.82 24.76
N SER A 12 -10.24 -2.69 24.03
CA SER A 12 -11.55 -2.55 24.66
C SER A 12 -12.12 -3.87 25.18
N TRP A 13 -11.84 -4.99 24.51
CA TRP A 13 -12.37 -6.32 24.86
C TRP A 13 -11.23 -7.31 25.08
N ALA A 14 -11.28 -8.09 26.16
CA ALA A 14 -10.33 -9.18 26.41
C ALA A 14 -10.42 -10.27 25.33
N PRO A 15 -9.37 -11.09 25.12
CA PRO A 15 -9.41 -12.24 24.20
C PRO A 15 -10.54 -13.23 24.48
N ASP A 16 -10.89 -13.42 25.75
CA ASP A 16 -11.87 -14.38 26.25
C ASP A 16 -13.11 -13.68 26.85
N ALA A 17 -13.42 -12.46 26.40
CA ALA A 17 -14.60 -11.71 26.85
C ALA A 17 -15.92 -12.33 26.35
N ILE A 18 -15.91 -13.00 25.20
CA ILE A 18 -17.06 -13.73 24.67
C ILE A 18 -17.07 -15.13 25.27
N ASN A 19 -18.05 -15.40 26.14
CA ASN A 19 -18.23 -16.68 26.81
C ASN A 19 -19.73 -16.95 26.98
N PRO A 20 -20.42 -17.41 25.91
CA PRO A 20 -21.86 -17.61 25.95
C PRO A 20 -22.24 -18.69 26.96
N ASP A 21 -23.11 -18.32 27.90
CA ASP A 21 -23.68 -19.18 28.92
C ASP A 21 -25.21 -19.03 28.90
N PRO A 22 -25.92 -19.87 28.13
CA PRO A 22 -27.37 -19.86 28.05
C PRO A 22 -28.06 -20.18 29.39
N THR A 23 -27.37 -20.84 30.32
CA THR A 23 -27.96 -21.20 31.61
C THR A 23 -28.08 -20.00 32.54
N ASN A 24 -27.17 -19.03 32.40
CA ASN A 24 -27.13 -17.79 33.16
C ASN A 24 -27.55 -16.55 32.34
N ASP A 25 -28.13 -16.75 31.14
CA ASP A 25 -28.54 -15.69 30.20
C ASP A 25 -27.41 -14.68 29.92
N SER A 26 -26.18 -15.18 29.77
CA SER A 26 -24.98 -14.36 29.53
C SER A 26 -24.36 -14.67 28.18
N TYR A 27 -23.88 -13.64 27.48
CA TYR A 27 -23.16 -13.78 26.21
C TYR A 27 -21.67 -13.42 26.34
N ALA A 28 -21.38 -12.40 27.16
CA ALA A 28 -20.04 -11.86 27.36
C ALA A 28 -19.83 -11.47 28.81
N ASP A 29 -18.59 -11.57 29.28
CA ASP A 29 -18.19 -11.12 30.60
C ASP A 29 -18.01 -9.59 30.62
N PRO A 30 -18.89 -8.84 31.31
CA PRO A 30 -18.83 -7.38 31.32
C PRO A 30 -17.56 -6.83 32.00
N ASP A 31 -16.94 -7.59 32.91
CA ASP A 31 -15.70 -7.19 33.60
C ASP A 31 -14.48 -7.31 32.68
N LYS A 32 -14.63 -8.01 31.55
CA LYS A 32 -13.61 -8.15 30.50
C LYS A 32 -13.79 -7.16 29.35
N ILE A 33 -14.68 -6.19 29.50
CA ILE A 33 -14.95 -5.13 28.51
C ILE A 33 -14.70 -3.77 29.14
N ARG A 34 -13.58 -3.14 28.77
CA ARG A 34 -13.18 -1.82 29.28
C ARG A 34 -13.60 -0.70 28.35
N THR A 35 -13.94 0.43 28.97
CA THR A 35 -14.11 1.71 28.28
C THR A 35 -12.73 2.25 27.89
N ILE A 36 -12.59 2.69 26.65
CA ILE A 36 -11.41 3.42 26.17
C ILE A 36 -11.69 4.90 26.32
N ASN A 37 -10.90 5.61 27.14
CA ASN A 37 -10.92 7.07 27.17
C ASN A 37 -9.81 7.60 26.28
N HIS A 38 -10.17 8.51 25.39
CA HIS A 38 -9.25 9.17 24.49
C HIS A 38 -9.51 10.67 24.51
N HIS A 39 -8.55 11.41 25.02
CA HIS A 39 -8.54 12.88 25.03
C HIS A 39 -7.39 13.35 24.14
N GLY A 40 -7.60 13.39 22.83
CA GLY A 40 -6.60 13.79 21.86
C GLY A 40 -6.85 15.20 21.29
N LYS A 41 -5.86 15.72 20.55
CA LYS A 41 -5.97 17.00 19.83
C LYS A 41 -7.17 17.07 18.87
N TYR A 42 -7.49 15.95 18.21
CA TYR A 42 -8.48 15.89 17.14
C TYR A 42 -9.77 15.15 17.52
N PHE A 43 -9.69 14.25 18.52
CA PHE A 43 -10.81 13.40 18.91
C PHE A 43 -10.88 13.37 20.43
N ASN A 44 -12.10 13.42 20.95
CA ASN A 44 -12.39 13.27 22.36
C ASN A 44 -13.53 12.27 22.52
N LEU A 45 -13.30 11.14 23.16
CA LEU A 45 -14.32 10.11 23.38
C LEU A 45 -14.03 9.28 24.63
N SER A 46 -15.09 8.71 25.18
CA SER A 46 -15.07 7.69 26.21
C SER A 46 -16.09 6.63 25.80
N THR A 47 -15.63 5.49 25.29
CA THR A 47 -16.53 4.44 24.78
C THR A 47 -15.91 3.06 24.86
N ARG A 48 -16.77 2.05 24.97
CA ARG A 48 -16.41 0.65 24.66
C ARG A 48 -16.50 0.45 23.15
N HIS A 49 -15.72 -0.47 22.61
CA HIS A 49 -15.93 -0.88 21.22
C HIS A 49 -17.27 -1.60 21.11
N ILE A 50 -18.07 -1.25 20.10
CA ILE A 50 -19.47 -1.69 19.98
C ILE A 50 -19.62 -3.08 19.34
N VAL A 51 -18.53 -3.67 18.88
CA VAL A 51 -18.48 -5.03 18.33
C VAL A 51 -17.47 -5.87 19.11
N ASP A 52 -17.72 -7.17 19.15
CA ASP A 52 -16.86 -8.17 19.77
C ASP A 52 -15.56 -8.39 18.96
N PRO A 53 -14.52 -9.00 19.57
CA PRO A 53 -13.25 -9.23 18.90
C PRO A 53 -13.38 -10.05 17.61
N SER A 54 -13.02 -9.45 16.48
CA SER A 54 -12.90 -10.17 15.20
C SER A 54 -11.65 -11.07 15.16
N PRO A 55 -11.55 -12.04 14.23
CA PRO A 55 -10.39 -12.94 14.13
C PRO A 55 -9.02 -12.25 14.04
N GLN A 56 -8.96 -11.05 13.46
CA GLN A 56 -7.73 -10.26 13.34
C GLN A 56 -7.64 -9.10 14.34
N ARG A 57 -8.73 -8.79 15.06
CA ARG A 57 -8.95 -7.53 15.78
C ARG A 57 -8.73 -6.33 14.85
N THR A 58 -7.51 -5.81 14.79
CA THR A 58 -7.09 -4.82 13.80
C THR A 58 -7.03 -5.45 12.40
N PRO A 59 -7.72 -4.87 11.38
CA PRO A 59 -7.60 -5.34 10.00
C PRO A 59 -6.15 -5.22 9.50
N PHE A 60 -5.79 -6.00 8.48
CA PHE A 60 -4.45 -5.92 7.90
C PHE A 60 -4.20 -4.54 7.30
N LEU A 61 -3.18 -3.84 7.80
CA LEU A 61 -2.99 -2.41 7.55
C LEU A 61 -2.18 -2.14 6.28
N PHE A 62 -2.88 -1.75 5.21
CA PHE A 62 -2.26 -1.16 4.03
C PHE A 62 -2.07 0.35 4.19
N GLN A 63 -0.97 0.84 3.63
CA GLN A 63 -0.70 2.27 3.47
C GLN A 63 -0.21 2.55 2.05
N ALA A 64 -0.52 3.74 1.52
CA ALA A 64 0.00 4.21 0.25
C ALA A 64 0.51 5.64 0.41
N GLY A 65 1.83 5.82 0.42
CA GLY A 65 2.43 7.15 0.49
C GLY A 65 3.91 7.09 0.89
N THR A 66 4.77 7.56 -0.01
CA THR A 66 6.24 7.53 0.15
C THR A 66 6.85 8.91 0.37
N SER A 67 6.05 9.94 0.70
CA SER A 67 6.57 11.25 1.12
C SER A 67 7.29 11.13 2.47
N ALA A 68 7.99 12.18 2.95
CA ALA A 68 8.66 12.12 4.26
C ALA A 68 7.66 11.81 5.40
N ALA A 69 6.52 12.52 5.43
CA ALA A 69 5.45 12.28 6.39
C ALA A 69 4.78 10.91 6.18
N GLY A 70 4.54 10.52 4.92
CA GLY A 70 3.97 9.21 4.57
C GLY A 70 4.88 8.06 5.01
N SER A 71 6.19 8.19 4.81
CA SER A 71 7.20 7.19 5.17
C SER A 71 7.29 7.01 6.69
N ALA A 72 7.30 8.11 7.45
CA ALA A 72 7.29 8.05 8.90
C ALA A 72 6.01 7.37 9.43
N PHE A 73 4.85 7.73 8.87
CA PHE A 73 3.57 7.12 9.22
C PHE A 73 3.51 5.62 8.85
N ALA A 74 4.00 5.26 7.68
CA ALA A 74 4.05 3.87 7.22
C ALA A 74 5.00 3.03 8.08
N ALA A 75 6.17 3.58 8.42
CA ALA A 75 7.12 2.93 9.32
C ALA A 75 6.49 2.61 10.69
N THR A 76 5.58 3.45 11.20
CA THR A 76 4.89 3.19 12.48
C THR A 76 3.72 2.22 12.37
N HIS A 77 2.93 2.27 11.29
CA HIS A 77 1.61 1.61 11.25
C HIS A 77 1.40 0.58 10.14
N ALA A 78 2.20 0.60 9.07
CA ALA A 78 1.93 -0.26 7.94
C ALA A 78 2.37 -1.69 8.22
N GLU A 79 1.55 -2.64 7.78
CA GLU A 79 1.92 -4.06 7.61
C GLU A 79 2.22 -4.34 6.14
N ALA A 80 1.53 -3.65 5.24
CA ALA A 80 1.81 -3.61 3.82
C ALA A 80 1.79 -2.19 3.27
N ILE A 81 2.63 -1.94 2.27
CA ILE A 81 2.73 -0.66 1.59
C ILE A 81 2.54 -0.88 0.10
N PHE A 82 1.58 -0.14 -0.45
CA PHE A 82 1.43 -0.01 -1.88
C PHE A 82 2.36 1.08 -2.40
N VAL A 83 3.24 0.71 -3.33
CA VAL A 83 4.22 1.60 -3.94
C VAL A 83 4.10 1.59 -5.46
N SER A 84 4.51 2.68 -6.09
CA SER A 84 4.51 2.82 -7.54
C SER A 84 5.74 3.60 -7.97
N SER A 85 6.36 3.17 -9.07
CA SER A 85 7.53 3.77 -9.70
C SER A 85 7.60 3.28 -11.14
N HIS A 86 8.21 4.05 -12.03
CA HIS A 86 8.46 3.62 -13.41
C HIS A 86 9.70 2.72 -13.53
N SER A 87 10.52 2.61 -12.48
CA SER A 87 11.74 1.79 -12.45
C SER A 87 11.99 1.24 -11.03
N PRO A 88 12.48 -0.01 -10.89
CA PRO A 88 12.74 -0.61 -9.58
C PRO A 88 13.93 0.04 -8.86
N SER A 89 14.95 0.53 -9.59
CA SER A 89 16.10 1.23 -9.01
C SER A 89 15.72 2.60 -8.44
N VAL A 90 14.75 3.28 -9.07
CA VAL A 90 14.14 4.52 -8.55
C VAL A 90 13.29 4.25 -7.31
N LEU A 91 12.67 3.07 -7.22
CA LEU A 91 11.83 2.68 -6.09
C LEU A 91 12.66 2.27 -4.87
N ARG A 92 13.79 1.58 -5.08
CA ARG A 92 14.60 0.97 -4.02
C ARG A 92 14.96 1.92 -2.87
N PRO A 93 15.45 3.16 -3.09
CA PRO A 93 15.75 4.09 -2.00
C PRO A 93 14.53 4.42 -1.11
N LYS A 94 13.31 4.43 -1.67
CA LYS A 94 12.08 4.68 -0.91
C LYS A 94 11.73 3.50 0.00
N VAL A 95 11.90 2.28 -0.51
CA VAL A 95 11.72 1.03 0.26
C VAL A 95 12.73 0.97 1.40
N ASP A 96 14.01 1.19 1.09
CA ASP A 96 15.09 1.17 2.08
C ASP A 96 14.88 2.22 3.18
N ASN A 97 14.43 3.43 2.82
CA ASN A 97 14.16 4.48 3.80
C ASN A 97 13.05 4.08 4.79
N ILE A 98 11.94 3.52 4.30
CA ILE A 98 10.84 3.11 5.18
C ILE A 98 11.26 1.94 6.08
N ARG A 99 11.99 0.96 5.53
CA ARG A 99 12.56 -0.15 6.30
C ARG A 99 13.52 0.34 7.39
N LYS A 100 14.38 1.31 7.07
CA LYS A 100 15.26 1.98 8.05
C LYS A 100 14.46 2.67 9.16
N LEU A 101 13.47 3.49 8.79
CA LEU A 101 12.62 4.18 9.77
C LEU A 101 11.85 3.21 10.68
N ALA A 102 11.45 2.04 10.16
CA ALA A 102 10.82 1.00 10.95
C ALA A 102 11.79 0.39 11.98
N ALA A 103 13.03 0.09 11.57
CA ALA A 103 14.09 -0.38 12.48
C ALA A 103 14.40 0.63 13.59
N GLU A 104 14.49 1.93 13.26
CA GLU A 104 14.71 3.00 14.24
C GLU A 104 13.58 3.09 15.28
N GLN A 105 12.37 2.62 14.94
CA GLN A 105 11.23 2.53 15.84
C GLN A 105 11.13 1.18 16.57
N GLY A 106 12.11 0.29 16.42
CA GLY A 106 12.15 -1.02 17.05
C GLY A 106 11.30 -2.09 16.36
N ARG A 107 10.81 -1.83 15.14
CA ARG A 107 10.11 -2.84 14.33
C ARG A 107 11.11 -3.63 13.50
N ASP A 108 10.82 -4.90 13.24
CA ASP A 108 11.55 -5.64 12.21
C ASP A 108 11.20 -5.05 10.83
N PRO A 109 12.18 -4.61 10.03
CA PRO A 109 11.95 -4.11 8.68
C PRO A 109 11.17 -5.06 7.77
N ARG A 110 11.29 -6.38 7.99
CA ARG A 110 10.59 -7.41 7.21
C ARG A 110 9.16 -7.66 7.68
N SER A 111 8.76 -7.04 8.80
CA SER A 111 7.35 -6.91 9.21
C SER A 111 6.57 -5.98 8.28
N ILE A 112 7.20 -5.21 7.39
CA ILE A 112 6.52 -4.36 6.42
C ILE A 112 6.69 -4.97 5.02
N LYS A 113 5.57 -5.30 4.36
CA LYS A 113 5.55 -5.88 3.01
C LYS A 113 5.38 -4.81 1.95
N PHE A 114 6.16 -4.86 0.88
CA PHE A 114 6.09 -3.89 -0.21
C PHE A 114 5.46 -4.53 -1.46
N PHE A 115 4.40 -3.91 -1.95
CA PHE A 115 3.69 -4.33 -3.16
C PHE A 115 3.77 -3.23 -4.20
N ALA A 116 4.45 -3.48 -5.32
CA ALA A 116 4.49 -2.52 -6.41
C ALA A 116 3.31 -2.69 -7.37
N THR A 117 2.80 -1.61 -7.95
CA THR A 117 1.92 -1.73 -9.13
C THR A 117 2.65 -2.48 -10.23
N PHE A 118 1.97 -3.39 -10.92
CA PHE A 118 2.49 -4.00 -12.15
C PHE A 118 1.34 -4.33 -13.09
N THR A 119 1.37 -3.81 -14.32
CA THR A 119 0.35 -4.14 -15.33
C THR A 119 0.94 -5.14 -16.33
N PRO A 120 0.47 -6.39 -16.35
CA PRO A 120 0.90 -7.37 -17.35
C PRO A 120 0.01 -7.33 -18.60
N ILE A 121 0.62 -7.51 -19.77
CA ILE A 121 -0.03 -7.86 -21.04
C ILE A 121 0.61 -9.17 -21.51
N ILE A 122 -0.15 -10.25 -21.40
CA ILE A 122 0.38 -11.61 -21.55
C ILE A 122 -0.19 -12.26 -22.81
N GLY A 123 0.68 -12.86 -23.61
CA GLY A 123 0.33 -13.76 -24.72
C GLY A 123 0.91 -15.15 -24.49
N ARG A 124 0.58 -16.17 -25.29
CA ARG A 124 1.28 -17.48 -25.22
C ARG A 124 2.75 -17.33 -25.61
N THR A 125 3.01 -16.38 -26.51
CA THR A 125 4.32 -16.02 -27.05
C THR A 125 4.55 -14.53 -26.88
N ASP A 126 5.79 -14.09 -27.01
CA ASP A 126 6.14 -12.67 -27.00
C ASP A 126 5.48 -11.93 -28.17
N GLU A 127 5.35 -12.58 -29.33
CA GLU A 127 4.68 -12.03 -30.52
C GLU A 127 3.19 -11.81 -30.28
N GLU A 128 2.50 -12.77 -29.66
CA GLU A 128 1.08 -12.64 -29.29
C GLU A 128 0.87 -11.51 -28.29
N ALA A 129 1.72 -11.43 -27.26
CA ALA A 129 1.65 -10.36 -26.26
C ALA A 129 1.87 -8.97 -26.91
N LYS A 130 2.83 -8.87 -27.84
CA LYS A 130 3.08 -7.65 -28.60
C LYS A 130 1.90 -7.28 -29.49
N ALA A 131 1.31 -8.24 -30.20
CA ALA A 131 0.13 -8.01 -31.03
C ALA A 131 -1.06 -7.54 -30.17
N LYS A 132 -1.28 -8.17 -29.01
CA LYS A 132 -2.29 -7.75 -28.02
C LYS A 132 -2.04 -6.32 -27.55
N PHE A 133 -0.79 -5.96 -27.25
CA PHE A 133 -0.46 -4.59 -26.84
C PHE A 133 -0.71 -3.56 -27.95
N GLU A 134 -0.32 -3.84 -29.19
CA GLU A 134 -0.57 -2.95 -30.32
C GLU A 134 -2.08 -2.78 -30.61
N GLU A 135 -2.89 -3.81 -30.36
CA GLU A 135 -4.35 -3.68 -30.43
C GLU A 135 -4.89 -2.78 -29.32
N LEU A 136 -4.47 -3.01 -28.07
CA LEU A 136 -4.87 -2.21 -26.92
C LEU A 136 -4.52 -0.72 -27.09
N LYS A 137 -3.40 -0.42 -27.77
CA LYS A 137 -3.03 0.96 -28.10
C LYS A 137 -4.05 1.73 -28.90
N LYS A 138 -4.85 1.07 -29.73
CA LYS A 138 -5.90 1.73 -30.51
C LYS A 138 -7.02 2.30 -29.65
N TYR A 139 -7.18 1.78 -28.43
CA TYR A 139 -8.21 2.19 -27.47
C TYR A 139 -7.67 3.16 -26.41
N ALA A 140 -6.37 3.43 -26.39
CA ALA A 140 -5.75 4.31 -25.42
C ALA A 140 -6.19 5.76 -25.61
N SER A 141 -6.66 6.39 -24.53
CA SER A 141 -6.99 7.81 -24.51
C SER A 141 -5.81 8.63 -23.98
N VAL A 142 -5.13 9.34 -24.88
CA VAL A 142 -4.07 10.31 -24.55
C VAL A 142 -4.63 11.38 -23.60
N GLU A 143 -5.81 11.92 -23.92
CA GLU A 143 -6.48 12.92 -23.09
C GLU A 143 -6.80 12.36 -21.69
N GLY A 144 -7.30 11.13 -21.60
CA GLY A 144 -7.53 10.46 -20.33
C GLY A 144 -6.27 10.33 -19.47
N GLY A 145 -5.15 9.93 -20.08
CA GLY A 145 -3.85 9.88 -19.41
C GLY A 145 -3.38 11.24 -18.88
N LEU A 146 -3.57 12.30 -19.66
CA LEU A 146 -3.24 13.68 -19.28
C LEU A 146 -4.12 14.20 -18.14
N VAL A 147 -5.41 13.87 -18.13
CA VAL A 147 -6.34 14.20 -17.03
C VAL A 147 -5.89 13.53 -15.74
N LEU A 148 -5.53 12.24 -15.78
CA LEU A 148 -5.02 11.52 -14.61
C LEU A 148 -3.73 12.15 -14.08
N PHE A 149 -2.78 12.45 -14.96
CA PHE A 149 -1.55 13.14 -14.58
C PHE A 149 -1.82 14.47 -13.88
N SER A 150 -2.73 15.28 -14.44
CA SER A 150 -3.08 16.57 -13.85
C SER A 150 -3.68 16.41 -12.46
N GLY A 151 -4.56 15.41 -12.28
CA GLY A 151 -5.15 15.08 -10.98
C GLY A 151 -4.12 14.59 -9.96
N TRP A 152 -3.13 13.81 -10.39
CA TRP A 152 -2.08 13.31 -9.49
C TRP A 152 -1.05 14.36 -9.12
N THR A 153 -0.71 15.26 -10.05
CA THR A 153 0.40 16.21 -9.89
C THR A 153 -0.04 17.61 -9.47
N GLY A 154 -1.32 17.94 -9.66
CA GLY A 154 -1.81 19.32 -9.55
C GLY A 154 -1.33 20.25 -10.68
N ILE A 155 -0.58 19.72 -11.67
CA ILE A 155 -0.14 20.48 -12.85
C ILE A 155 -1.27 20.49 -13.87
N ASP A 156 -1.66 21.68 -14.31
CA ASP A 156 -2.56 21.82 -15.45
C ASP A 156 -1.81 21.57 -16.75
N ILE A 157 -1.76 20.30 -17.16
CA ILE A 157 -0.95 19.84 -18.30
C ILE A 157 -1.44 20.44 -19.64
N SER A 158 -2.68 20.94 -19.70
CA SER A 158 -3.24 21.57 -20.90
C SER A 158 -2.50 22.86 -21.29
N LYS A 159 -1.78 23.48 -20.35
CA LYS A 159 -1.00 24.70 -20.54
C LYS A 159 0.44 24.44 -21.01
N ILE A 160 0.84 23.17 -21.09
CA ILE A 160 2.20 22.76 -21.43
C ILE A 160 2.20 22.12 -22.83
N PRO A 161 3.04 22.58 -23.77
CA PRO A 161 3.16 21.92 -25.08
C PRO A 161 3.53 20.45 -24.94
N LEU A 162 2.95 19.57 -25.78
CA LEU A 162 3.05 18.11 -25.66
C LEU A 162 4.48 17.55 -25.60
N ASP A 163 5.43 18.24 -26.24
CA ASP A 163 6.82 17.83 -26.38
C ASP A 163 7.76 18.74 -25.55
N LYS A 164 7.23 19.66 -24.75
CA LYS A 164 8.02 20.44 -23.80
C LYS A 164 8.31 19.57 -22.57
N LYS A 165 9.56 19.57 -22.14
CA LYS A 165 9.97 18.97 -20.86
C LYS A 165 9.15 19.55 -19.71
N ILE A 166 8.61 18.67 -18.87
CA ILE A 166 7.95 19.05 -17.61
C ILE A 166 9.03 19.35 -16.58
N THR A 167 8.96 20.50 -15.91
CA THR A 167 9.87 20.88 -14.84
C THR A 167 9.13 21.14 -13.53
N ALA A 168 9.87 21.22 -12.42
CA ALA A 168 9.28 21.56 -11.12
C ALA A 168 8.59 22.95 -11.12
N ASP A 169 9.07 23.88 -11.94
CA ASP A 169 8.52 25.23 -12.08
C ASP A 169 7.14 25.25 -12.73
N ASP A 170 6.74 24.17 -13.41
CA ASP A 170 5.41 24.04 -14.01
C ASP A 170 4.33 23.68 -12.95
N SER A 171 4.71 23.38 -11.70
CA SER A 171 3.77 23.09 -10.59
C SER A 171 3.33 24.35 -9.84
N THR A 172 2.02 24.58 -9.75
CA THR A 172 1.44 25.76 -9.07
C THR A 172 1.21 25.55 -7.57
N GLU A 173 1.41 24.34 -7.03
CA GLU A 173 1.08 23.97 -5.65
C GLU A 173 2.35 23.49 -4.91
N ALA A 174 3.09 24.42 -4.29
CA ALA A 174 4.39 24.19 -3.66
C ALA A 174 4.45 23.09 -2.57
N HIS A 175 3.30 22.59 -2.09
CA HIS A 175 3.24 21.71 -0.92
C HIS A 175 2.44 20.42 -1.08
N LYS A 176 1.67 20.22 -2.16
CA LYS A 176 0.81 19.03 -2.29
C LYS A 176 1.46 17.84 -2.99
N VAL A 177 2.50 18.04 -3.80
CA VAL A 177 2.94 17.01 -4.76
C VAL A 177 4.46 16.97 -4.97
N THR A 178 5.30 17.12 -3.94
CA THR A 178 6.75 16.85 -4.15
C THR A 178 6.99 15.37 -4.46
N SER A 179 6.43 14.43 -3.68
CA SER A 179 6.72 12.99 -3.87
C SER A 179 6.18 12.36 -5.15
N ILE A 180 5.03 12.84 -5.64
CA ILE A 180 4.42 12.33 -6.89
C ILE A 180 5.07 13.03 -8.10
N LEU A 181 5.34 14.34 -8.03
CA LEU A 181 6.11 15.04 -9.06
C LEU A 181 7.53 14.49 -9.17
N ASP A 182 8.20 14.19 -8.05
CA ASP A 182 9.48 13.48 -8.04
C ASP A 182 9.35 12.13 -8.75
N GLY A 183 8.27 11.38 -8.53
CA GLY A 183 8.00 10.12 -9.24
C GLY A 183 7.81 10.29 -10.76
N PHE A 184 7.25 11.43 -11.19
CA PHE A 184 6.98 11.79 -12.58
C PHE A 184 8.10 12.57 -13.28
N THR A 185 9.13 13.02 -12.55
CA THR A 185 10.23 13.82 -13.10
C THR A 185 11.59 13.20 -12.84
N THR A 186 11.68 12.22 -11.92
CA THR A 186 12.86 11.37 -11.79
C THR A 186 13.03 10.59 -13.08
N THR A 187 14.25 10.64 -13.62
CA THR A 187 14.60 9.93 -14.84
C THR A 187 15.21 8.57 -14.50
N SER A 188 15.18 7.68 -15.48
CA SER A 188 15.90 6.42 -15.47
C SER A 188 16.48 6.17 -16.86
N GLU A 189 17.28 5.12 -17.03
CA GLU A 189 17.75 4.71 -18.36
C GLU A 189 16.57 4.45 -19.33
N GLU A 190 15.45 3.95 -18.81
CA GLU A 190 14.24 3.64 -19.59
C GLU A 190 13.35 4.87 -19.85
N VAL A 191 13.45 5.90 -19.01
CA VAL A 191 12.73 7.17 -19.16
C VAL A 191 13.68 8.34 -18.88
N PRO A 192 14.49 8.75 -19.88
CA PRO A 192 15.49 9.81 -19.70
C PRO A 192 14.88 11.21 -19.67
N GLU A 193 13.64 11.38 -20.16
CA GLU A 193 12.94 12.66 -20.19
C GLU A 193 11.42 12.50 -20.09
N TRP A 194 10.79 13.44 -19.40
CA TRP A 194 9.34 13.49 -19.20
C TRP A 194 8.72 14.67 -19.94
N THR A 195 7.86 14.35 -20.91
CA THR A 195 7.00 15.30 -21.63
C THR A 195 5.54 14.89 -21.43
N PRO A 196 4.56 15.80 -21.65
CA PRO A 196 3.15 15.42 -21.59
C PRO A 196 2.81 14.20 -22.47
N ARG A 197 3.47 14.05 -23.64
CA ARG A 197 3.31 12.87 -24.50
C ARG A 197 3.73 11.57 -23.79
N VAL A 198 4.95 11.54 -23.23
CA VAL A 198 5.47 10.36 -22.52
C VAL A 198 4.58 10.02 -21.33
N VAL A 199 4.14 11.03 -20.58
CA VAL A 199 3.20 10.88 -19.48
C VAL A 199 1.90 10.24 -19.94
N ALA A 200 1.30 10.76 -21.01
CA ALA A 200 0.03 10.25 -21.50
C ALA A 200 0.13 8.79 -21.96
N GLU A 201 1.21 8.44 -22.67
CA GLU A 201 1.48 7.09 -23.14
C GLU A 201 1.65 6.09 -21.98
N LYS A 202 2.38 6.47 -20.93
CA LYS A 202 2.56 5.63 -19.73
C LYS A 202 1.26 5.51 -18.93
N ALA A 203 0.58 6.64 -18.72
CA ALA A 203 -0.65 6.71 -17.94
C ALA A 203 -1.80 5.90 -18.56
N ALA A 204 -1.82 5.75 -19.89
CA ALA A 204 -2.89 5.08 -20.61
C ALA A 204 -3.02 3.55 -20.33
N PHE A 205 -1.97 2.87 -19.86
CA PHE A 205 -2.01 1.40 -19.66
C PHE A 205 -1.70 0.96 -18.22
N GLY A 206 -1.05 1.78 -17.40
CA GLY A 206 -0.64 1.36 -16.06
C GLY A 206 -0.43 2.50 -15.07
N GLY A 207 -0.90 3.70 -15.41
CA GLY A 207 -0.58 4.90 -14.64
C GLY A 207 0.93 5.14 -14.61
N LEU A 208 1.49 5.14 -13.41
CA LEU A 208 2.93 5.28 -13.16
C LEU A 208 3.68 3.96 -12.96
N GLY A 209 2.96 2.84 -12.93
CA GLY A 209 3.56 1.54 -12.68
C GLY A 209 4.23 0.96 -13.93
N PRO A 210 5.12 -0.04 -13.76
CA PRO A 210 5.64 -0.83 -14.86
C PRO A 210 4.54 -1.52 -15.68
N LEU A 211 4.81 -1.61 -16.98
CA LEU A 211 4.04 -2.38 -17.95
C LEU A 211 4.91 -3.55 -18.43
N GLY A 212 4.51 -4.79 -18.14
CA GLY A 212 5.19 -5.99 -18.61
C GLY A 212 4.48 -6.59 -19.82
N VAL A 213 5.13 -6.61 -20.99
CA VAL A 213 4.55 -7.17 -22.22
C VAL A 213 5.37 -8.38 -22.67
N GLY A 214 4.77 -9.57 -22.66
CA GLY A 214 5.47 -10.78 -23.09
C GLY A 214 4.74 -12.09 -22.86
N SER A 215 5.44 -13.19 -23.15
CA SER A 215 5.06 -14.53 -22.70
C SER A 215 5.07 -14.63 -21.16
N PRO A 216 4.47 -15.68 -20.57
CA PRO A 216 4.46 -15.85 -19.11
C PRO A 216 5.88 -15.91 -18.53
N ALA A 217 6.81 -16.55 -19.23
CA ALA A 217 8.20 -16.65 -18.82
C ALA A 217 8.86 -15.26 -18.73
N LYS A 218 8.66 -14.43 -19.75
CA LYS A 218 9.23 -13.07 -19.79
C LYS A 218 8.62 -12.15 -18.74
N VAL A 219 7.30 -12.24 -18.53
CA VAL A 219 6.65 -11.46 -17.47
C VAL A 219 7.12 -11.92 -16.09
N ALA A 220 7.29 -13.23 -15.87
CA ALA A 220 7.86 -13.75 -14.63
C ALA A 220 9.31 -13.27 -14.40
N ASP A 221 10.15 -13.26 -15.44
CA ASP A 221 11.52 -12.72 -15.36
C ASP A 221 11.51 -11.24 -14.90
N GLU A 222 10.57 -10.44 -15.42
CA GLU A 222 10.43 -9.04 -15.01
C GLU A 222 9.95 -8.92 -13.56
N LEU A 223 8.98 -9.73 -13.12
CA LEU A 223 8.56 -9.74 -11.71
C LEU A 223 9.73 -10.09 -10.77
N GLU A 224 10.56 -11.07 -11.13
CA GLU A 224 11.77 -11.42 -10.36
C GLU A 224 12.76 -10.26 -10.30
N ARG A 225 13.04 -9.61 -11.43
CA ARG A 225 13.90 -8.41 -11.49
C ARG A 225 13.37 -7.31 -10.56
N TRP A 226 12.06 -7.07 -10.54
CA TRP A 226 11.45 -6.07 -9.67
C TRP A 226 11.57 -6.42 -8.19
N ILE A 227 11.41 -7.70 -7.83
CA ILE A 227 11.64 -8.18 -6.47
C ILE A 227 13.10 -7.97 -6.06
N GLU A 228 14.06 -8.39 -6.88
CA GLU A 228 15.49 -8.32 -6.56
C GLU A 228 16.00 -6.89 -6.46
N VAL A 229 15.74 -6.08 -7.50
CA VAL A 229 16.26 -4.70 -7.58
C VAL A 229 15.51 -3.78 -6.62
N GLY A 230 14.18 -3.91 -6.56
CA GLY A 230 13.29 -3.05 -5.77
C GLY A 230 13.13 -3.46 -4.30
N ASP A 231 13.59 -4.65 -3.91
CA ASP A 231 13.39 -5.25 -2.58
C ASP A 231 11.90 -5.37 -2.20
N LEU A 232 11.12 -5.93 -3.13
CA LEU A 232 9.67 -6.05 -3.02
C LEU A 232 9.26 -7.42 -2.48
N ASP A 233 8.06 -7.48 -1.90
CA ASP A 233 7.45 -8.72 -1.39
C ASP A 233 6.29 -9.21 -2.28
N GLY A 234 5.87 -8.41 -3.27
CA GLY A 234 4.86 -8.80 -4.23
C GLY A 234 4.38 -7.65 -5.11
N PHE A 235 3.23 -7.85 -5.74
CA PHE A 235 2.68 -6.93 -6.72
C PHE A 235 1.18 -6.70 -6.52
N ASN A 236 0.76 -5.46 -6.78
CA ASN A 236 -0.62 -5.10 -7.01
C ASN A 236 -0.87 -5.10 -8.52
N ILE A 237 -1.63 -6.08 -9.02
CA ILE A 237 -1.80 -6.30 -10.46
C ILE A 237 -2.78 -5.28 -11.04
N GLY A 238 -2.26 -4.41 -11.89
CA GLY A 238 -3.04 -3.51 -12.74
C GLY A 238 -3.71 -4.26 -13.88
N HIS A 239 -4.75 -3.66 -14.47
CA HIS A 239 -5.47 -4.23 -15.60
C HIS A 239 -5.64 -3.20 -16.72
N VAL A 240 -5.63 -3.68 -17.97
CA VAL A 240 -5.99 -2.87 -19.14
C VAL A 240 -7.39 -3.22 -19.61
N ASP A 241 -7.74 -4.50 -19.59
CA ASP A 241 -9.05 -5.04 -19.90
C ASP A 241 -9.54 -5.97 -18.78
N THR A 242 -10.86 -5.96 -18.53
CA THR A 242 -11.49 -6.79 -17.49
C THR A 242 -12.63 -7.62 -18.08
N PRO A 243 -12.71 -8.94 -17.82
CA PRO A 243 -11.84 -9.71 -16.91
C PRO A 243 -10.51 -10.18 -17.52
N GLY A 244 -10.26 -9.93 -18.82
CA GLY A 244 -9.22 -10.61 -19.60
C GLY A 244 -7.79 -10.50 -19.06
N THR A 245 -7.37 -9.35 -18.51
CA THR A 245 -6.04 -9.25 -17.88
C THR A 245 -5.89 -10.24 -16.70
N PHE A 246 -6.94 -10.41 -15.88
CA PHE A 246 -6.89 -11.32 -14.73
C PHE A 246 -6.95 -12.79 -15.15
N GLU A 247 -7.73 -13.11 -16.19
CA GLU A 247 -7.75 -14.46 -16.78
C GLU A 247 -6.36 -14.85 -17.29
N ASP A 248 -5.68 -13.96 -18.02
CA ASP A 248 -4.32 -14.22 -18.48
C ASP A 248 -3.32 -14.41 -17.34
N VAL A 249 -3.45 -13.66 -16.24
CA VAL A 249 -2.61 -13.86 -15.04
C VAL A 249 -2.87 -15.23 -14.42
N VAL A 250 -4.14 -15.61 -14.23
CA VAL A 250 -4.51 -16.87 -13.59
C VAL A 250 -4.15 -18.07 -14.46
N ASP A 251 -4.48 -18.04 -15.74
CA ASP A 251 -4.37 -19.19 -16.64
C ASP A 251 -2.95 -19.36 -17.20
N ARG A 252 -2.13 -18.31 -17.21
CA ARG A 252 -0.82 -18.32 -17.90
C ARG A 252 0.34 -17.97 -16.99
N LEU A 253 0.23 -16.89 -16.20
CA LEU A 253 1.33 -16.43 -15.36
C LEU A 253 1.48 -17.25 -14.07
N ILE A 254 0.39 -17.50 -13.36
CA ILE A 254 0.41 -18.28 -12.11
C ILE A 254 1.05 -19.67 -12.33
N PRO A 255 0.71 -20.46 -13.37
CA PRO A 255 1.38 -21.73 -13.64
C PRO A 255 2.90 -21.61 -13.82
N GLU A 256 3.36 -20.56 -14.50
CA GLU A 256 4.79 -20.31 -14.67
C GLU A 256 5.47 -19.92 -13.35
N LEU A 257 4.84 -19.06 -12.54
CA LEU A 257 5.35 -18.70 -11.22
C LEU A 257 5.38 -19.91 -10.27
N GLN A 258 4.38 -20.79 -10.34
CA GLN A 258 4.35 -22.05 -9.58
C GLN A 258 5.47 -22.99 -10.02
N ARG A 259 5.74 -23.11 -11.33
CA ARG A 259 6.86 -23.90 -11.87
C ARG A 259 8.22 -23.40 -11.35
N ARG A 260 8.35 -22.09 -11.12
CA ARG A 260 9.53 -21.45 -10.54
C ARG A 260 9.58 -21.48 -9.01
N GLY A 261 8.54 -21.96 -8.33
CA GLY A 261 8.45 -21.94 -6.88
C GLY A 261 8.20 -20.55 -6.27
N LEU A 262 7.76 -19.58 -7.07
CA LEU A 262 7.52 -18.20 -6.68
C LEU A 262 6.08 -17.92 -6.25
N TYR A 263 5.16 -18.83 -6.58
CA TYR A 263 3.75 -18.73 -6.20
C TYR A 263 3.27 -20.04 -5.55
N PRO A 264 2.49 -19.99 -4.46
CA PRO A 264 2.04 -21.20 -3.78
C PRO A 264 1.08 -22.04 -4.65
N LEU A 265 1.18 -23.36 -4.57
CA LEU A 265 0.31 -24.30 -5.31
C LEU A 265 -1.11 -24.37 -4.73
N LYS A 266 -1.22 -24.38 -3.41
CA LYS A 266 -2.49 -24.37 -2.68
C LYS A 266 -2.28 -23.71 -1.34
N GLN A 267 -3.13 -22.74 -0.99
CA GLN A 267 -3.16 -22.19 0.36
C GLN A 267 -4.19 -22.94 1.21
N GLU A 268 -3.94 -23.00 2.52
CA GLU A 268 -4.90 -23.50 3.50
C GLU A 268 -6.10 -22.54 3.55
N ASP A 269 -7.30 -23.10 3.54
CA ASP A 269 -8.53 -22.33 3.72
C ASP A 269 -8.70 -21.88 5.18
N GLY A 270 -9.45 -20.82 5.40
CA GLY A 270 -9.76 -20.31 6.75
C GLY A 270 -8.67 -19.45 7.40
N LEU A 271 -7.51 -19.27 6.76
CA LEU A 271 -6.48 -18.33 7.23
C LEU A 271 -6.94 -16.87 7.07
N THR A 272 -6.63 -16.06 8.08
CA THR A 272 -6.79 -14.60 8.01
C THR A 272 -5.82 -13.97 7.00
N ALA A 273 -6.10 -12.72 6.57
CA ALA A 273 -5.20 -12.01 5.65
C ALA A 273 -3.77 -11.90 6.21
N ARG A 274 -3.63 -11.61 7.50
CA ARG A 274 -2.35 -11.52 8.19
C ARG A 274 -1.61 -12.85 8.25
N GLU A 275 -2.31 -13.95 8.49
CA GLU A 275 -1.70 -15.30 8.47
C GLU A 275 -1.24 -15.72 7.09
N LYS A 276 -1.93 -15.31 6.02
CA LYS A 276 -1.48 -15.55 4.65
C LYS A 276 -0.16 -14.85 4.32
N ILE A 277 0.16 -13.77 5.03
CA ILE A 277 1.38 -12.96 4.82
C ILE A 277 2.52 -13.37 5.76
N TYR A 278 2.24 -13.57 7.05
CA TYR A 278 3.28 -13.84 8.06
C TYR A 278 3.34 -15.30 8.54
N GLY A 279 2.40 -16.14 8.10
CA GLY A 279 2.29 -17.53 8.52
C GLY A 279 1.18 -17.78 9.53
N LYS A 280 0.76 -19.05 9.59
CA LYS A 280 -0.29 -19.57 10.48
C LYS A 280 0.03 -19.25 11.94
N GLY A 281 -0.99 -18.80 12.69
CA GLY A 281 -0.84 -18.40 14.09
C GLY A 281 -0.57 -16.91 14.29
N GLN A 282 -0.22 -16.16 13.23
CA GLN A 282 -0.06 -14.70 13.29
C GLN A 282 -1.37 -13.97 12.91
N ALA A 283 -2.49 -14.29 13.57
CA ALA A 283 -3.79 -13.67 13.24
C ALA A 283 -3.89 -12.20 13.73
N GLY A 284 -3.33 -11.90 14.91
CA GLY A 284 -3.29 -10.55 15.47
C GLY A 284 -2.02 -9.77 15.09
N LEU A 285 -1.97 -8.50 15.46
CA LEU A 285 -0.78 -7.66 15.27
C LEU A 285 0.47 -8.33 15.86
N ARG A 286 1.57 -8.30 15.09
CA ARG A 286 2.90 -8.74 15.54
C ARG A 286 3.33 -7.94 16.76
N ASP A 287 4.13 -8.55 17.63
CA ASP A 287 4.52 -7.94 18.90
C ASP A 287 5.39 -6.69 18.73
N ASP A 288 6.13 -6.62 17.63
CA ASP A 288 6.92 -5.44 17.24
C ASP A 288 6.07 -4.30 16.67
N HIS A 289 4.81 -4.54 16.27
CA HIS A 289 3.95 -3.48 15.75
C HIS A 289 3.56 -2.50 16.86
N THR A 290 3.60 -1.19 16.62
CA THR A 290 3.30 -0.17 17.67
C THR A 290 1.91 -0.34 18.28
N GLY A 291 0.96 -0.91 17.54
CA GLY A 291 -0.37 -1.25 18.03
C GLY A 291 -0.42 -2.37 19.08
N SER A 292 0.61 -3.21 19.19
CA SER A 292 0.66 -4.33 20.15
C SER A 292 0.58 -3.87 21.61
N ARG A 293 1.06 -2.65 21.90
CA ARG A 293 0.96 -2.02 23.23
C ARG A 293 -0.48 -1.71 23.65
N TYR A 294 -1.42 -1.79 22.72
CA TYR A 294 -2.84 -1.57 22.96
C TYR A 294 -3.61 -2.88 23.15
N LYS A 295 -2.97 -4.05 23.07
CA LYS A 295 -3.60 -5.34 23.42
C LYS A 295 -4.12 -5.28 24.86
N TYR A 296 -5.32 -5.82 25.08
CA TYR A 296 -6.06 -5.74 26.35
C TYR A 296 -5.19 -5.93 27.60
N ASP A 297 -4.39 -6.99 27.65
CA ASP A 297 -3.62 -7.37 28.85
C ASP A 297 -2.49 -6.39 29.21
N VAL A 298 -1.97 -5.66 28.23
CA VAL A 298 -0.83 -4.75 28.40
C VAL A 298 -1.23 -3.27 28.23
N TYR A 299 -2.47 -3.01 27.83
CA TYR A 299 -2.92 -1.66 27.52
C TYR A 299 -2.89 -0.75 28.75
N LYS A 300 -2.12 0.33 28.62
CA LYS A 300 -2.11 1.46 29.54
C LYS A 300 -2.71 2.67 28.85
N GLU A 301 -3.60 3.36 29.55
CA GLU A 301 -4.28 4.53 29.02
C GLU A 301 -3.28 5.68 28.81
N ASP A 302 -3.29 6.26 27.61
CA ASP A 302 -2.41 7.38 27.27
C ASP A 302 -2.89 8.65 27.99
N PRO A 303 -1.98 9.52 28.46
CA PRO A 303 -2.36 10.75 29.14
C PRO A 303 -3.15 11.68 28.21
N PRO A 304 -3.97 12.59 28.77
CA PRO A 304 -4.70 13.58 27.97
C PRO A 304 -3.73 14.46 27.18
N TYR A 305 -4.11 14.82 25.96
CA TYR A 305 -3.38 15.81 25.18
C TYR A 305 -3.44 17.17 25.88
N VAL A 306 -2.26 17.69 26.25
CA VAL A 306 -2.09 19.06 26.71
C VAL A 306 -1.62 19.88 25.50
N GLY A 307 -2.36 20.90 25.11
CA GLY A 307 -1.97 21.78 24.01
C GLY A 307 -0.61 22.45 24.30
N GLN A 308 0.21 22.64 23.27
CA GLN A 308 1.30 23.60 23.38
C GLN A 308 0.67 24.99 23.47
N GLU A 309 0.95 25.74 24.54
CA GLU A 309 0.65 27.17 24.58
C GLU A 309 1.40 27.82 23.42
N ASP A 310 0.66 28.41 22.47
CA ASP A 310 1.23 29.23 21.43
C ASP A 310 1.96 30.41 22.08
N SER A 311 3.28 30.31 22.26
CA SER A 311 4.13 31.43 22.60
C SER A 311 4.24 32.36 21.39
N LYS A 312 3.13 33.00 21.01
CA LYS A 312 3.15 34.23 20.23
C LYS A 312 3.42 35.37 21.19
N THR A 313 4.71 35.54 21.52
CA THR A 313 5.20 36.84 21.98
C THR A 313 4.96 37.82 20.83
N VAL A 314 3.95 38.67 21.02
CA VAL A 314 3.75 39.88 20.21
C VAL A 314 4.99 40.74 20.38
N VAL A 315 5.70 40.98 19.29
CA VAL A 315 6.59 42.14 19.14
C VAL A 315 5.90 43.12 18.22
#